data_AF-A0AAV4II98-F1
#
_entry.id   AF-A0AAV4II98-F1
#
_cell.length_a   1.000
_cell.length_b   1.000
_cell.length_c   1.000
_cell.angle_alpha   90.00
_cell.angle_beta   90.00
_cell.angle_gamma   90.00
#
_symmetry.space_group_name_H-M   'P 1'
#
loop_
_entity.id
_entity.type
_entity.pdbx_description
1 polymer ?
#
loop_
_entity_poly.entity_id
_entity_poly.type
_entity_poly.pdbx_seq_one_letter_code
_entity_poly.pdbx_strand_id
1 'polypeptide(L)'
;MNSRVLSTTKVEGSHTGEKFAAELRGVFKTWGIEGKVTTIRTDNAANVKNAVERLKIRHQACFPHTLNLAVKESIRRTPDVFEAKNKVKSIVTYFHHSSLANNALQRCTQDKPNRV
;
A
#
# COMPACT_ATOMS: atom_id res chain seq x y z
N MET A 1 16.26 -17.24 -7.15
CA MET A 1 14.79 -17.13 -7.22
C MET A 1 14.47 -16.29 -8.45
N ASN A 2 13.88 -16.87 -9.49
CA ASN A 2 13.58 -16.12 -10.72
C ASN A 2 12.21 -15.46 -10.58
N SER A 3 12.15 -14.14 -10.79
CA SER A 3 10.91 -13.37 -10.78
C SER A 3 10.75 -12.69 -12.13
N ARG A 4 9.55 -12.74 -12.70
CA ARG A 4 9.20 -12.10 -13.97
C ARG A 4 7.82 -11.50 -13.85
N VAL A 5 7.64 -10.32 -14.45
CA VAL A 5 6.33 -9.70 -14.59
C VAL A 5 5.60 -10.37 -15.74
N LEU A 6 4.41 -10.91 -15.48
CA LEU A 6 3.56 -11.51 -16.51
C LEU A 6 2.57 -10.50 -17.11
N SER A 7 2.10 -9.55 -16.31
CA SER A 7 1.15 -8.54 -16.78
C SER A 7 1.17 -7.31 -15.89
N THR A 8 0.83 -6.16 -16.48
CA THR A 8 0.52 -4.92 -15.78
C THR A 8 -0.68 -4.31 -16.49
N THR A 9 -1.85 -4.48 -15.89
CA THR A 9 -3.13 -4.08 -16.48
C THR A 9 -3.74 -2.95 -15.67
N LYS A 10 -4.17 -1.89 -16.36
CA LYS A 10 -5.02 -0.86 -15.76
C LYS A 10 -6.44 -1.41 -15.64
N VAL A 11 -6.95 -1.48 -14.42
CA VAL A 11 -8.35 -1.85 -14.16
C VAL A 11 -9.18 -0.57 -14.11
N GLU A 12 -10.13 -0.40 -15.03
CA GLU A 12 -10.99 0.79 -15.08
C GLU A 12 -12.34 0.58 -14.37
N GLY A 13 -13.03 1.66 -13.96
CA GLY A 13 -14.33 1.56 -13.30
C GLY A 13 -14.28 0.94 -11.90
N SER A 14 -15.31 0.20 -11.51
CA SER A 14 -15.43 -0.36 -10.16
C SER A 14 -14.43 -1.49 -9.89
N HIS A 15 -13.63 -1.34 -8.83
CA HIS A 15 -12.62 -2.31 -8.39
C HIS A 15 -13.24 -3.44 -7.56
N THR A 16 -14.10 -4.26 -8.17
CA THR A 16 -14.79 -5.38 -7.50
C THR A 16 -13.98 -6.68 -7.55
N GLY A 17 -14.31 -7.62 -6.66
CA GLY A 17 -13.70 -8.95 -6.66
C GLY A 17 -13.98 -9.75 -7.92
N GLU A 18 -15.17 -9.62 -8.54
CA GLU A 18 -15.45 -10.26 -9.84
C GLU A 18 -14.50 -9.77 -10.92
N LYS A 19 -14.29 -8.45 -10.99
CA LYS A 19 -13.44 -7.86 -12.02
C LYS A 19 -12.00 -8.34 -11.89
N PHE A 20 -11.43 -8.29 -10.69
CA PHE A 20 -10.08 -8.81 -10.47
C PHE A 20 -9.97 -10.32 -10.76
N ALA A 21 -11.00 -11.12 -10.45
CA ALA A 21 -10.99 -12.54 -10.78
C ALA A 21 -10.99 -12.78 -12.30
N ALA A 22 -11.78 -12.00 -13.04
CA ALA A 22 -11.81 -12.06 -14.50
C ALA A 22 -10.46 -11.66 -15.12
N GLU A 23 -9.87 -10.56 -14.66
CA GLU A 23 -8.55 -10.10 -15.12
C GLU A 23 -7.45 -11.14 -14.85
N LEU A 24 -7.40 -11.70 -13.63
CA LEU A 24 -6.44 -12.73 -13.28
C LEU A 24 -6.60 -14.00 -14.13
N ARG A 25 -7.84 -14.45 -14.39
CA ARG A 25 -8.09 -15.57 -15.33
C ARG A 25 -7.62 -15.24 -16.74
N GLY A 26 -7.84 -14.02 -17.21
CA GLY A 26 -7.33 -13.54 -18.49
C GLY A 26 -5.81 -13.71 -18.58
N VAL A 27 -5.08 -13.23 -17.56
CA VAL A 27 -3.62 -13.41 -17.47
C VAL A 27 -3.24 -14.89 -17.45
N PHE A 28 -3.93 -15.74 -16.68
CA PHE A 28 -3.61 -17.17 -16.62
C PHE A 28 -3.79 -17.87 -17.98
N LYS A 29 -4.82 -17.50 -18.74
CA LYS A 29 -5.08 -18.02 -20.09
C LYS A 29 -4.03 -17.54 -21.08
N THR A 30 -3.73 -16.24 -21.11
CA THR A 30 -2.72 -15.66 -22.02
C THR A 30 -1.36 -16.33 -21.86
N TRP A 31 -0.99 -16.68 -20.63
CA TRP A 31 0.29 -17.32 -20.33
C TRP A 31 0.24 -18.86 -20.33
N GLY A 32 -0.93 -19.47 -20.57
CA GLY A 32 -1.08 -20.93 -20.55
C GLY A 32 -0.76 -21.57 -19.18
N ILE A 33 -1.03 -20.83 -18.10
CA ILE A 33 -0.78 -21.24 -16.71
C ILE A 33 -2.06 -21.51 -15.91
N GLU A 34 -3.22 -21.49 -16.57
CA GLU A 34 -4.47 -21.93 -15.95
C GLU A 34 -4.31 -23.36 -15.42
N GLY A 35 -4.74 -23.60 -14.17
CA GLY A 35 -4.52 -24.87 -13.46
C GLY A 35 -3.10 -25.12 -12.93
N LYS A 36 -2.11 -24.28 -13.26
CA LYS A 36 -0.72 -24.38 -12.77
C LYS A 36 -0.42 -23.44 -11.60
N VAL A 37 -1.30 -22.46 -11.35
CA VAL A 37 -1.15 -21.49 -10.26
C VAL A 37 -1.58 -22.12 -8.94
N THR A 38 -0.62 -22.32 -8.04
CA THR A 38 -0.87 -22.97 -6.74
C THR A 38 -1.21 -21.99 -5.62
N THR A 39 -0.76 -20.74 -5.71
CA THR A 39 -0.92 -19.74 -4.66
C THR A 39 -0.90 -18.33 -5.27
N ILE A 40 -1.75 -17.45 -4.74
CA ILE A 40 -1.75 -16.02 -5.08
C ILE A 40 -1.40 -15.22 -3.83
N ARG A 41 -0.37 -14.37 -3.94
CA ARG A 41 0.06 -13.48 -2.85
C ARG A 41 -0.44 -12.06 -3.09
N THR A 42 -1.13 -11.46 -2.12
CA THR A 42 -1.69 -10.11 -2.25
C THR A 42 -1.52 -9.31 -0.96
N ASP A 43 -1.67 -7.99 -1.03
CA ASP A 43 -1.60 -7.06 0.10
C ASP A 43 -2.83 -7.12 1.04
N ASN A 44 -3.69 -8.13 0.90
CA ASN A 44 -4.88 -8.35 1.73
C ASN A 44 -6.01 -7.33 1.53
N ALA A 45 -6.00 -6.54 0.44
CA ALA A 45 -7.13 -5.69 0.06
C ALA A 45 -8.41 -6.52 -0.13
N ALA A 46 -9.53 -6.05 0.44
CA ALA A 46 -10.77 -6.83 0.56
C ALA A 46 -11.33 -7.33 -0.79
N ASN A 47 -11.32 -6.46 -1.81
CA ASN A 47 -11.71 -6.79 -3.17
C ASN A 47 -10.81 -7.85 -3.82
N VAL A 48 -9.49 -7.75 -3.64
CA VAL A 48 -8.54 -8.73 -4.18
C VAL A 48 -8.66 -10.07 -3.45
N LYS A 49 -8.90 -10.08 -2.13
CA LYS A 49 -9.20 -11.32 -1.39
C LYS A 49 -10.43 -12.02 -1.95
N ASN A 50 -11.51 -11.27 -2.16
CA ASN A 50 -12.74 -11.81 -2.73
C ASN A 50 -12.50 -12.37 -4.15
N ALA A 51 -11.63 -11.73 -4.94
CA ALA A 51 -11.23 -12.27 -6.23
C ALA A 51 -10.52 -13.63 -6.11
N VAL A 52 -9.53 -13.75 -5.23
CA VAL A 52 -8.79 -15.00 -5.02
C VAL A 52 -9.70 -16.12 -4.52
N GLU A 53 -10.64 -15.80 -3.63
CA GLU A 53 -11.67 -16.73 -3.15
C GLU A 53 -12.53 -17.26 -4.30
N ARG A 54 -12.98 -16.39 -5.21
CA ARG A 54 -13.73 -16.77 -6.43
C ARG A 54 -12.91 -17.61 -7.41
N LEU A 55 -11.60 -17.44 -7.42
CA LEU A 55 -10.69 -18.26 -8.21
C LEU A 55 -10.44 -19.65 -7.59
N LYS A 56 -10.80 -19.84 -6.31
CA LYS A 56 -10.56 -21.07 -5.55
C LYS A 56 -9.08 -21.48 -5.54
N ILE A 57 -8.18 -20.49 -5.54
CA ILE A 57 -6.73 -20.68 -5.41
C ILE A 57 -6.32 -20.27 -4.00
N ARG A 58 -5.31 -20.95 -3.42
CA ARG A 58 -4.79 -20.61 -2.10
C ARG A 58 -4.36 -19.14 -2.05
N HIS A 59 -4.90 -18.40 -1.08
CA HIS A 59 -4.48 -17.03 -0.78
C HIS A 59 -3.33 -17.02 0.22
N GLN A 60 -2.32 -16.19 -0.05
CA GLN A 60 -1.24 -15.90 0.88
C GLN A 60 -1.15 -14.38 1.11
N ALA A 61 -1.18 -13.94 2.36
CA ALA A 61 -1.00 -12.53 2.66
C ALA A 61 0.44 -12.05 2.38
N CYS A 62 0.57 -10.79 1.97
CA CYS A 62 1.85 -10.11 1.81
C CYS A 62 2.45 -9.85 3.20
N PHE A 63 3.62 -10.46 3.48
CA PHE A 63 4.25 -10.37 4.79
C PHE A 63 4.62 -8.92 5.18
N PRO A 64 5.25 -8.11 4.30
CA PRO A 64 5.46 -6.70 4.58
C PRO A 64 4.18 -5.93 4.92
N HIS A 65 3.07 -6.22 4.24
CA HIS A 65 1.80 -5.56 4.53
C HIS A 65 1.26 -5.97 5.92
N THR A 66 1.27 -7.27 6.24
CA THR A 66 0.87 -7.77 7.56
C THR A 66 1.73 -7.16 8.68
N LEU A 67 3.05 -7.06 8.47
CA LEU A 67 3.96 -6.43 9.43
C LEU A 67 3.63 -4.95 9.64
N ASN A 68 3.39 -4.20 8.56
CA ASN A 68 2.99 -2.80 8.63
C ASN A 68 1.67 -2.61 9.39
N LEU A 69 0.69 -3.51 9.22
CA LEU A 69 -0.55 -3.49 10.00
C LEU A 69 -0.28 -3.72 11.49
N ALA A 70 0.56 -4.70 11.84
CA ALA A 70 0.93 -4.98 13.22
C ALA A 70 1.62 -3.77 13.89
N VAL A 71 2.55 -3.12 13.20
CA VAL A 71 3.24 -1.91 13.70
C VAL A 71 2.29 -0.73 13.84
N LYS A 72 1.39 -0.51 12.87
CA LYS A 72 0.38 0.56 12.97
C LYS A 72 -0.54 0.35 14.17
N GLU A 73 -0.95 -0.89 14.40
CA GLU A 73 -1.82 -1.24 15.51
C GLU A 73 -1.09 -1.12 16.86
N SER A 74 0.19 -1.50 16.95
CA SER A 74 0.98 -1.32 18.17
C SER A 74 1.16 0.17 18.52
N ILE A 75 1.45 1.01 17.52
CA ILE A 75 1.49 2.47 17.70
C ILE A 75 0.14 2.99 18.20
N ARG A 76 -0.97 2.56 17.59
CA ARG A 76 -2.33 2.98 18.00
C ARG A 76 -2.65 2.59 19.44
N ARG A 77 -2.16 1.43 19.89
CA ARG A 77 -2.38 0.90 21.25
C ARG A 77 -1.41 1.46 22.29
N THR A 78 -0.44 2.27 21.89
CA THR A 78 0.54 2.90 22.79
C THR A 78 0.21 4.40 22.90
N PRO A 79 -0.53 4.85 23.94
CA PRO A 79 -1.10 6.19 23.99
C PRO A 79 -0.09 7.32 23.76
N ASP A 80 1.04 7.31 24.46
CA ASP A 80 2.05 8.36 24.39
C ASP A 80 2.66 8.49 22.98
N VAL A 81 2.95 7.35 22.35
CA VAL A 81 3.49 7.30 20.98
C VAL A 81 2.42 7.73 19.98
N PHE A 82 1.17 7.32 20.17
CA PHE A 82 0.05 7.72 19.33
C PHE A 82 -0.20 9.23 19.39
N GLU A 83 -0.15 9.82 20.59
CA GLU A 83 -0.30 11.26 20.79
C GLU A 83 0.85 12.03 20.13
N ALA A 84 2.10 11.62 20.37
CA ALA A 84 3.27 12.23 19.75
C ALA A 84 3.18 12.19 18.22
N LYS A 85 2.83 11.04 17.64
CA LYS A 85 2.60 10.86 16.20
C LYS A 85 1.52 11.81 15.69
N ASN A 86 0.42 12.00 16.41
CA ASN A 86 -0.66 12.90 16.00
C ASN A 86 -0.24 14.37 16.07
N LYS A 87 0.53 14.79 17.08
CA LYS A 87 1.09 16.15 17.16
C LYS A 87 2.01 16.44 15.99
N VAL A 88 2.94 15.53 15.69
CA VAL A 88 3.84 15.66 14.52
C VAL A 88 3.03 15.73 13.23
N LYS A 89 2.01 14.87 13.07
CA LYS A 89 1.12 14.89 11.92
C LYS A 89 0.43 16.25 11.77
N SER A 90 -0.12 16.82 12.84
CA SER A 90 -0.78 18.13 12.81
C SER A 90 0.16 19.26 12.37
N ILE A 91 1.41 19.25 12.87
CA ILE A 91 2.43 20.23 12.46
C ILE A 91 2.73 20.09 10.96
N VAL A 92 3.00 18.86 10.50
CA VAL A 92 3.27 18.60 9.07
C VAL A 92 2.09 18.99 8.19
N THR A 93 0.86 18.66 8.61
CA THR A 93 -0.36 19.02 7.90
C THR A 93 -0.54 20.54 7.81
N TYR A 94 -0.27 21.29 8.87
CA TYR A 94 -0.33 22.76 8.86
C TYR A 94 0.60 23.37 7.79
N PHE A 95 1.87 22.96 7.78
CA PHE A 95 2.83 23.45 6.79
C PHE A 95 2.52 22.98 5.38
N HIS A 96 2.02 21.75 5.22
CA HIS A 96 1.62 21.25 3.90
C HIS A 96 0.45 22.05 3.29
N HIS A 97 -0.49 22.54 4.10
CA HIS A 97 -1.65 23.30 3.61
C HIS A 97 -1.42 24.81 3.50
N SER A 98 -0.48 25.38 4.27
CA SER A 98 -0.20 26.81 4.24
C SER A 98 1.09 27.09 3.47
N SER A 99 0.95 27.55 2.23
CA SER A 99 2.09 27.97 1.39
C SER A 99 2.91 29.08 2.06
N LEU A 100 2.26 30.03 2.73
CA LEU A 100 2.92 31.09 3.49
C LEU A 100 3.76 30.53 4.65
N ALA A 101 3.18 29.64 5.46
CA ALA A 101 3.90 29.04 6.58
C ALA A 101 5.03 28.12 6.09
N ASN A 102 4.82 27.37 5.01
CA ASN A 102 5.85 26.53 4.42
C ASN A 102 7.01 27.36 3.86
N ASN A 103 6.71 28.46 3.19
CA ASN A 103 7.74 29.40 2.71
C ASN A 103 8.54 30.00 3.87
N ALA A 104 7.85 30.37 4.97
CA ALA A 104 8.53 30.84 6.18
C ALA A 104 9.44 29.75 6.79
N LEU A 105 8.95 28.50 6.88
CA LEU A 105 9.74 27.36 7.36
C LEU A 105 10.96 27.08 6.47
N GLN A 106 10.81 27.16 5.14
CA GLN A 106 11.91 26.98 4.19
C GLN A 106 12.98 28.07 4.37
N ARG A 107 12.58 29.33 4.53
CA ARG A 107 13.54 30.43 4.80
C ARG A 107 14.33 30.16 6.08
N CYS A 108 13.67 29.80 7.17
CA CYS A 108 14.34 29.51 8.44
C CYS A 108 15.23 28.25 8.41
N THR A 109 15.02 27.33 7.46
CA THR A 109 15.81 26.09 7.34
C THR A 109 16.95 26.20 6.33
N GLN A 110 16.88 27.15 5.39
CA GLN A 110 17.96 27.51 4.46
C GLN A 110 18.99 28.47 5.08
N ASP A 111 18.60 29.24 6.11
CA ASP A 111 19.47 30.16 6.85
C ASP A 111 20.37 29.45 7.89
N LYS A 112 20.91 28.28 7.54
CA LYS A 112 21.97 27.64 8.32
C LYS A 112 23.30 28.30 7.94
N PRO A 113 24.03 28.95 8.87
CA PRO A 113 25.39 29.40 8.60
C PRO A 113 26.22 28.18 8.21
N ASN A 114 27.09 28.35 7.20
CA ASN A 114 28.07 27.36 6.76
C ASN A 114 28.64 26.60 7.97
N ARG A 115 28.27 25.34 8.08
CA ARG A 115 28.79 24.45 9.12
C ARG A 115 30.25 24.17 8.73
N VAL A 116 31.16 24.80 9.47
CA VAL A 116 32.61 24.49 9.50
C VAL A 116 32.85 23.01 9.78
#